data_AF-V5GLH8-F1
#
_entry.id   AF-V5GLH8-F1
#
_cell.length_a   1.000
_cell.length_b   1.000
_cell.length_c   1.000
_cell.angle_alpha   90.00
_cell.angle_beta   90.00
_cell.angle_gamma   90.00
#
_symmetry.space_group_name_H-M   'P 1'
#
loop_
_entity.id
_entity.type
_entity.pdbx_description
1 polymer ?
#
loop_
_entity_poly.entity_id
_entity_poly.type
_entity_poly.pdbx_seq_one_letter_code
_entity_poly.pdbx_strand_id
1 'polypeptide(L)'
;DLQVLVEYDDVEWHRREWISVYKEGLFQMFMVEQALVWAQRRDPFTPTHGTALWPALTFSAIVSTVDIPTHLQPVEFLVDRELAFKDYKLLKPYQEWDSSLPGVKDYPELRLAVKRWTELQDGQRILLTTPSVLVGYRVEVYRAEGTTQWYTAVIIGYNEATRDLTVTDDTVL
;
A
#
# COMPACT_ATOMS: atom_id res chain seq x y z
N ASP A 1 4.28 -21.43 -7.70
CA ASP A 1 3.29 -20.51 -8.27
C ASP A 1 2.92 -19.50 -7.19
N LEU A 2 2.89 -18.21 -7.50
CA LEU A 2 2.58 -17.18 -6.50
C LEU A 2 1.06 -17.14 -6.31
N GLN A 3 0.60 -17.47 -5.10
CA GLN A 3 -0.80 -17.34 -4.72
C GLN A 3 -0.98 -16.24 -3.69
N VAL A 4 -2.03 -15.46 -3.84
CA VAL A 4 -2.40 -14.41 -2.88
C VAL A 4 -3.88 -14.54 -2.54
N LEU A 5 -4.22 -14.27 -1.29
CA LEU A 5 -5.59 -14.15 -0.84
C LEU A 5 -6.03 -12.70 -1.07
N VAL A 6 -7.09 -12.50 -1.85
CA VAL A 6 -7.58 -11.15 -2.20
C VAL A 6 -8.90 -10.88 -1.52
N GLU A 7 -8.98 -9.76 -0.82
CA GLU A 7 -10.23 -9.10 -0.44
C GLU A 7 -10.45 -7.93 -1.41
N TYR A 8 -11.67 -7.78 -1.90
CA TYR A 8 -12.00 -6.76 -2.90
C TYR A 8 -12.64 -5.55 -2.22
N ASP A 9 -12.27 -4.35 -2.67
CA ASP A 9 -12.92 -3.11 -2.26
C ASP A 9 -14.45 -3.21 -2.46
N ASP A 10 -15.19 -2.71 -1.47
CA ASP A 10 -16.66 -2.70 -1.45
C ASP A 10 -17.34 -4.09 -1.51
N VAL A 11 -16.59 -5.16 -1.24
CA VAL A 11 -17.11 -6.54 -1.18
C VAL A 11 -16.95 -7.12 0.21
N GLU A 12 -17.94 -7.91 0.65
CA GLU A 12 -17.84 -8.64 1.91
C GLU A 12 -16.64 -9.59 1.93
N TRP A 13 -15.91 -9.62 3.05
CA TRP A 13 -14.71 -10.43 3.24
C TRP A 13 -14.91 -11.93 2.98
N HIS A 14 -16.14 -12.46 3.14
CA HIS A 14 -16.45 -13.86 2.84
C HIS A 14 -16.23 -14.24 1.38
N ARG A 15 -16.20 -13.25 0.46
CA ARG A 15 -15.94 -13.47 -0.97
C ARG A 15 -14.46 -13.47 -1.31
N ARG A 16 -13.57 -13.40 -0.32
CA ARG A 16 -12.12 -13.52 -0.53
C ARG A 16 -11.79 -14.84 -1.21
N GLU A 17 -10.82 -14.80 -2.10
CA GLU A 17 -10.40 -15.99 -2.82
C GLU A 17 -8.87 -16.04 -2.96
N TRP A 18 -8.36 -17.27 -3.01
CA TRP A 18 -6.97 -17.52 -3.37
C TRP A 18 -6.84 -17.46 -4.88
N ILE A 19 -6.09 -16.49 -5.38
CA ILE A 19 -5.77 -16.36 -6.80
C ILE A 19 -4.34 -16.82 -7.05
N SER A 20 -4.14 -17.52 -8.17
CA SER A 20 -2.81 -17.72 -8.75
C SER A 20 -2.49 -16.51 -9.62
N VAL A 21 -1.58 -15.65 -9.16
CA VAL A 21 -1.27 -14.36 -9.81
C VAL A 21 -0.87 -14.54 -11.27
N TYR A 22 -0.12 -15.60 -11.57
CA TYR A 22 0.37 -15.89 -12.93
C TYR A 22 -0.54 -16.82 -13.75
N LYS A 23 -1.77 -17.07 -13.29
CA LYS A 23 -2.72 -17.88 -14.05
C LYS A 23 -3.05 -17.19 -15.38
N GLU A 24 -2.80 -17.88 -16.48
CA GLU A 24 -3.03 -17.38 -17.82
C GLU A 24 -4.48 -16.91 -18.01
N GLY A 25 -4.66 -15.73 -18.59
CA GLY A 25 -5.97 -15.14 -18.87
C GLY A 25 -6.70 -14.57 -17.65
N LEU A 26 -6.15 -14.66 -16.43
CA LEU A 26 -6.81 -14.13 -15.24
C LEU A 26 -6.66 -12.60 -15.12
N PHE A 27 -5.45 -12.09 -15.38
CA PHE A 27 -5.16 -10.66 -15.31
C PHE A 27 -4.56 -10.16 -16.62
N GLN A 28 -5.10 -9.08 -17.15
CA GLN A 28 -4.36 -8.30 -18.14
C GLN A 28 -3.18 -7.57 -17.48
N MET A 29 -3.37 -7.17 -16.23
CA MET A 29 -2.44 -6.41 -15.41
C MET A 29 -2.64 -6.75 -13.94
N PHE A 30 -1.56 -6.98 -13.22
CA PHE A 30 -1.55 -7.11 -11.77
C PHE A 30 -0.42 -6.25 -11.22
N MET A 31 -0.76 -5.27 -10.41
CA MET A 31 0.16 -4.23 -9.95
C MET A 31 0.17 -4.19 -8.43
N VAL A 32 1.35 -3.94 -7.88
CA VAL A 32 1.53 -3.72 -6.44
C VAL A 32 2.06 -2.32 -6.20
N GLU A 33 1.59 -1.72 -5.12
CA GLU A 33 2.09 -0.44 -4.65
C GLU A 33 3.62 -0.48 -4.50
N GLN A 34 4.29 0.58 -4.93
CA GLN A 34 5.75 0.65 -4.95
C GLN A 34 6.28 1.82 -4.13
N ALA A 35 5.83 3.04 -4.40
CA ALA A 35 6.40 4.23 -3.78
C ALA A 35 5.42 5.41 -3.81
N LEU A 36 5.66 6.37 -2.91
CA LEU A 36 4.99 7.66 -2.89
C LEU A 36 5.78 8.69 -3.70
N VAL A 37 5.07 9.46 -4.53
CA VAL A 37 5.62 10.53 -5.36
C VAL A 37 4.75 11.78 -5.26
N TRP A 38 5.32 12.92 -5.64
CA TRP A 38 4.58 14.12 -5.95
C TRP A 38 4.26 14.15 -7.45
N ALA A 39 2.97 14.30 -7.77
CA ALA A 39 2.47 14.33 -9.13
C ALA A 39 1.57 15.54 -9.37
N GLN A 40 1.71 16.16 -10.53
CA GLN A 40 0.90 17.31 -10.92
C GLN A 40 -0.50 16.87 -11.35
N ARG A 41 -1.54 17.51 -10.82
CA ARG A 41 -2.94 17.29 -11.21
C ARG A 41 -3.75 18.59 -11.14
N ARG A 42 -4.96 18.56 -11.71
CA ARG A 42 -5.97 19.59 -11.39
C ARG A 42 -6.42 19.38 -9.96
N ASP A 43 -6.62 20.48 -9.24
CA ASP A 43 -7.16 20.40 -7.88
C ASP A 43 -8.54 19.69 -7.92
N PRO A 44 -8.69 18.54 -7.24
CA PRO A 44 -9.91 17.74 -7.28
C PRO A 44 -11.08 18.37 -6.52
N PHE A 45 -10.82 19.22 -5.53
CA PHE A 45 -11.85 19.81 -4.67
C PHE A 45 -12.13 21.26 -5.04
N THR A 46 -11.20 21.94 -5.69
CA THR A 46 -11.43 23.29 -6.20
C THR A 46 -10.88 23.49 -7.61
N PRO A 47 -11.65 23.11 -8.65
CA PRO A 47 -11.21 23.15 -10.05
C PRO A 47 -10.78 24.54 -10.56
N THR A 48 -11.21 25.61 -9.88
CA THR A 48 -10.83 27.00 -10.19
C THR A 48 -9.41 27.36 -9.72
N HIS A 49 -8.81 26.62 -8.78
CA HIS A 49 -7.45 26.86 -8.28
C HIS A 49 -6.35 26.31 -9.20
N GLY A 50 -6.72 25.78 -10.37
CA GLY A 50 -5.78 25.37 -11.40
C GLY A 50 -5.08 24.06 -11.05
N THR A 51 -3.76 24.11 -10.97
CA THR A 51 -2.91 22.92 -10.85
C THR A 51 -2.30 22.83 -9.46
N ALA A 52 -2.39 21.65 -8.84
CA ALA A 52 -1.76 21.32 -7.57
C ALA A 52 -0.65 20.26 -7.76
N LEU A 53 0.29 20.23 -6.81
CA LEU A 53 1.23 19.12 -6.68
C LEU A 53 0.75 18.20 -5.55
N TRP A 54 0.41 16.97 -5.88
CA TRP A 54 -0.36 16.08 -5.01
C TRP A 54 0.41 14.79 -4.74
N PRO A 55 0.36 14.24 -3.51
CA PRO A 55 0.97 12.94 -3.21
C PRO A 55 0.19 11.83 -3.91
N ALA A 56 0.91 10.92 -4.57
CA ALA A 56 0.34 9.81 -5.31
C ALA A 56 1.19 8.54 -5.13
N LEU A 57 0.52 7.40 -5.10
CA LEU A 57 1.16 6.09 -5.12
C LEU A 57 1.55 5.75 -6.55
N THR A 58 2.70 5.12 -6.71
CA THR A 58 3.15 4.47 -7.94
C THR A 58 3.10 2.96 -7.77
N PHE A 59 3.08 2.24 -8.88
CA PHE A 59 2.91 0.80 -8.89
C PHE A 59 3.94 0.12 -9.76
N SER A 60 4.35 -1.07 -9.32
CA SER A 60 5.13 -2.04 -10.08
C SER A 60 4.21 -3.13 -10.62
N ALA A 61 4.30 -3.42 -11.92
CA ALA A 61 3.57 -4.52 -12.54
C ALA A 61 4.26 -5.86 -12.22
N ILE A 62 3.51 -6.78 -11.63
CA ILE A 62 3.90 -8.20 -11.45
C ILE A 62 3.45 -9.00 -12.68
N VAL A 63 2.28 -8.67 -13.23
CA VAL A 63 1.76 -9.21 -14.48
C VAL A 63 1.42 -8.05 -15.39
N SER A 64 1.89 -8.11 -16.64
CA SER A 64 1.48 -7.19 -17.70
C SER A 64 1.45 -7.96 -19.01
N THR A 65 0.24 -8.18 -19.53
CA THR A 65 0.03 -8.76 -20.87
C THR A 65 -0.28 -7.68 -21.90
N VAL A 66 -0.43 -6.43 -21.44
CA VAL A 66 -0.63 -5.24 -22.26
C VAL A 66 0.60 -4.35 -22.20
N ASP A 67 0.93 -3.69 -23.31
CA ASP A 67 2.03 -2.75 -23.38
C ASP A 67 1.59 -1.38 -22.87
N ILE A 68 2.08 -0.99 -21.69
CA ILE A 68 2.01 0.41 -21.26
C ILE A 68 3.18 1.15 -21.92
N PRO A 69 2.95 2.31 -22.56
CA PRO A 69 4.03 3.15 -23.05
C PRO A 69 5.05 3.42 -21.93
N THR A 70 6.32 3.16 -22.18
CA THR A 70 7.39 3.21 -21.16
C THR A 70 7.58 4.57 -20.49
N HIS A 71 7.05 5.64 -21.08
CA HIS A 71 7.06 6.97 -20.50
C HIS A 71 5.92 7.21 -19.51
N LEU A 72 4.91 6.33 -19.44
CA LEU A 72 3.77 6.46 -18.56
C LEU A 72 3.94 5.60 -17.31
N GLN A 73 3.66 6.20 -16.17
CA GLN A 73 3.58 5.57 -14.87
C GLN A 73 2.13 5.61 -14.38
N PRO A 74 1.50 4.46 -14.07
CA PRO A 74 0.23 4.44 -13.35
C PRO A 74 0.42 5.03 -11.95
N VAL A 75 -0.53 5.88 -11.55
CA VAL A 75 -0.57 6.52 -10.24
C VAL A 75 -1.96 6.48 -9.63
N GLU A 76 -2.04 6.40 -8.30
CA GLU A 76 -3.26 6.59 -7.51
C GLU A 76 -3.04 7.80 -6.61
N PHE A 77 -3.83 8.86 -6.78
CA PHE A 77 -3.72 10.03 -5.93
C PHE A 77 -4.29 9.77 -4.53
N LEU A 78 -3.60 10.24 -3.50
CA LEU A 78 -4.08 10.09 -2.14
C LEU A 78 -5.36 10.92 -1.90
N VAL A 79 -6.14 10.46 -0.92
CA VAL A 79 -7.42 11.02 -0.45
C VAL A 79 -8.60 10.66 -1.36
N ASP A 80 -8.59 11.03 -2.63
CA ASP A 80 -9.70 10.78 -3.55
C ASP A 80 -9.56 9.50 -4.39
N ARG A 81 -8.39 8.85 -4.31
CA ARG A 81 -8.08 7.58 -5.00
C ARG A 81 -8.22 7.67 -6.52
N GLU A 82 -8.09 8.86 -7.12
CA GLU A 82 -8.14 9.00 -8.58
C GLU A 82 -6.96 8.24 -9.21
N LEU A 83 -7.27 7.31 -10.12
CA LEU A 83 -6.30 6.60 -10.93
C LEU A 83 -5.98 7.36 -12.21
N ALA A 84 -4.69 7.53 -12.52
CA ALA A 84 -4.24 8.20 -13.74
C ALA A 84 -2.92 7.62 -14.26
N PHE A 85 -2.60 7.94 -15.52
CA PHE A 85 -1.27 7.75 -16.08
C PHE A 85 -0.55 9.10 -16.17
N LYS A 86 0.71 9.15 -15.71
CA LYS A 86 1.55 10.36 -15.74
C LYS A 86 2.88 10.08 -16.39
N ASP A 87 3.46 11.09 -17.03
CA ASP A 87 4.84 10.97 -17.50
C ASP A 87 5.77 10.78 -16.31
N TYR A 88 6.51 9.67 -16.26
CA TYR A 88 7.40 9.34 -15.14
C TYR A 88 8.46 10.41 -14.89
N LYS A 89 8.86 11.18 -15.92
CA LYS A 89 9.84 12.26 -15.81
C LYS A 89 9.30 13.48 -15.07
N LEU A 90 7.98 13.63 -15.01
CA LEU A 90 7.31 14.72 -14.29
C LEU A 90 7.01 14.36 -12.83
N LEU A 91 7.17 13.09 -12.46
CA LEU A 91 7.01 12.63 -11.09
C LEU A 91 8.25 13.01 -10.27
N LYS A 92 8.02 13.57 -9.08
CA LYS A 92 9.10 13.86 -8.14
C LYS A 92 9.03 12.86 -6.99
N PRO A 93 10.12 12.17 -6.63
CA PRO A 93 10.11 11.28 -5.46
C PRO A 93 9.66 12.02 -4.19
N TYR A 94 8.82 11.38 -3.38
CA TYR A 94 8.52 11.89 -2.05
C TYR A 94 9.72 11.61 -1.13
N GLN A 95 10.18 12.63 -0.40
CA GLN A 95 11.21 12.50 0.64
C GLN A 95 10.66 12.95 1.98
N GLU A 96 10.17 14.19 2.03
CA GLU A 96 9.54 14.78 3.20
C GLU A 96 8.36 15.66 2.80
N TRP A 97 7.56 16.01 3.80
CA TRP A 97 6.41 16.88 3.61
C TRP A 97 6.86 18.33 3.39
N ASP A 98 6.65 18.84 2.17
CA ASP A 98 6.91 20.24 1.85
C ASP A 98 5.60 21.04 1.83
N SER A 99 5.36 21.78 2.92
CA SER A 99 4.19 22.64 3.03
C SER A 99 4.22 23.81 2.04
N SER A 100 5.34 24.15 1.41
CA SER A 100 5.41 25.25 0.43
C SER A 100 4.81 24.88 -0.93
N LEU A 101 4.55 23.60 -1.17
CA LEU A 101 3.99 23.10 -2.43
C LEU A 101 2.56 23.60 -2.69
N PRO A 102 2.22 23.88 -3.97
CA PRO A 102 0.90 24.41 -4.33
C PRO A 102 -0.20 23.36 -4.12
N GLY A 103 -1.31 23.80 -3.50
CA GLY A 103 -2.51 23.00 -3.21
C GLY A 103 -2.39 22.14 -1.94
N VAL A 104 -1.19 21.91 -1.42
CA VAL A 104 -0.98 20.98 -0.29
C VAL A 104 -1.41 21.57 1.06
N LYS A 105 -1.31 22.91 1.22
CA LYS A 105 -1.68 23.59 2.48
C LYS A 105 -3.19 23.58 2.75
N ASP A 106 -3.98 23.50 1.70
CA ASP A 106 -5.43 23.65 1.77
C ASP A 106 -6.13 22.37 2.23
N TYR A 107 -5.43 21.22 2.18
CA TYR A 107 -5.97 19.89 2.48
C TYR A 107 -5.14 19.16 3.55
N PRO A 108 -5.35 19.43 4.86
CA PRO A 108 -4.59 18.79 5.94
C PRO A 108 -4.71 17.25 5.97
N GLU A 109 -5.79 16.70 5.44
CA GLU A 109 -6.02 15.27 5.26
C GLU A 109 -4.97 14.60 4.37
N LEU A 110 -4.37 15.34 3.42
CA LEU A 110 -3.26 14.82 2.61
C LEU A 110 -2.05 14.50 3.49
N ARG A 111 -1.74 15.38 4.44
CA ARG A 111 -0.64 15.17 5.37
C ARG A 111 -0.87 13.94 6.24
N LEU A 112 -2.11 13.75 6.67
CA LEU A 112 -2.50 12.57 7.44
C LEU A 112 -2.42 11.30 6.60
N ALA A 113 -2.86 11.32 5.34
CA ALA A 113 -2.77 10.18 4.43
C ALA A 113 -1.31 9.79 4.16
N VAL A 114 -0.44 10.77 3.88
CA VAL A 114 1.00 10.55 3.72
C VAL A 114 1.63 9.98 4.99
N LYS A 115 1.30 10.54 6.16
CA LYS A 115 1.80 10.03 7.44
C LYS A 115 1.41 8.57 7.67
N ARG A 116 0.14 8.22 7.44
CA ARG A 116 -0.36 6.83 7.56
C ARG A 116 0.38 5.89 6.62
N TRP A 117 0.59 6.31 5.38
CA TRP A 117 1.37 5.54 4.41
C TRP A 117 2.81 5.32 4.89
N THR A 118 3.49 6.37 5.36
CA THR A 118 4.86 6.25 5.90
C THR A 118 4.93 5.33 7.11
N GLU A 119 4.00 5.43 8.04
CA GLU A 119 3.90 4.54 9.21
C GLU A 119 3.70 3.08 8.81
N LEU A 120 2.87 2.82 7.79
CA LEU A 120 2.67 1.48 7.25
C LEU A 120 3.95 0.92 6.61
N GLN A 121 4.64 1.73 5.79
CA GLN A 121 5.91 1.33 5.15
C GLN A 121 7.00 1.05 6.19
N ASP A 122 7.10 1.86 7.24
CA ASP A 122 8.05 1.63 8.33
C ASP A 122 7.71 0.34 9.11
N GLY A 123 6.42 0.09 9.36
CA GLY A 123 5.93 -1.14 9.98
C GLY A 123 6.18 -2.41 9.14
N GLN A 124 6.13 -2.30 7.81
CA GLN A 124 6.51 -3.41 6.92
C GLN A 124 8.02 -3.60 6.88
N ARG A 125 8.78 -2.50 6.85
CA ARG A 125 10.24 -2.53 6.77
C ARG A 125 10.89 -3.17 7.99
N ILE A 126 10.36 -2.93 9.19
CA ILE A 126 10.90 -3.53 10.43
C ILE A 126 10.83 -5.06 10.40
N LEU A 127 9.80 -5.65 9.76
CA LEU A 127 9.68 -7.11 9.57
C LEU A 127 10.79 -7.68 8.69
N LEU A 128 11.34 -6.87 7.78
CA LEU A 128 12.38 -7.29 6.84
C LEU A 128 13.79 -7.01 7.36
N THR A 129 13.99 -5.93 8.11
CA THR A 129 15.33 -5.47 8.50
C THR A 129 15.72 -5.89 9.90
N THR A 130 14.79 -5.84 10.86
CA THR A 130 15.07 -6.08 12.27
C THR A 130 13.91 -6.80 12.98
N PRO A 131 13.39 -7.92 12.45
CA PRO A 131 12.20 -8.58 13.01
C PRO A 131 12.38 -9.09 14.44
N SER A 132 13.60 -9.41 14.87
CA SER A 132 13.89 -9.88 16.23
C SER A 132 13.54 -8.86 17.33
N VAL A 133 13.54 -7.55 17.01
CA VAL A 133 13.16 -6.50 17.98
C VAL A 133 11.66 -6.47 18.27
N LEU A 134 10.86 -7.17 17.46
CA LEU A 134 9.41 -7.24 17.61
C LEU A 134 8.97 -8.26 18.66
N VAL A 135 9.89 -9.09 19.19
CA VAL A 135 9.56 -10.03 20.28
C VAL A 135 9.09 -9.26 21.51
N GLY A 136 7.93 -9.64 22.04
CA GLY A 136 7.23 -8.98 23.14
C GLY A 136 6.22 -7.92 22.71
N TYR A 137 6.19 -7.53 21.43
CA TYR A 137 5.19 -6.58 20.93
C TYR A 137 3.85 -7.26 20.67
N ARG A 138 2.77 -6.50 20.88
CA ARG A 138 1.44 -6.84 20.40
C ARG A 138 1.31 -6.49 18.92
N VAL A 139 0.69 -7.38 18.16
CA VAL A 139 0.44 -7.23 16.73
C VAL A 139 -0.97 -7.68 16.38
N GLU A 140 -1.51 -7.15 15.30
CA GLU A 140 -2.71 -7.69 14.67
C GLU A 140 -2.29 -8.74 13.64
N VAL A 141 -2.86 -9.94 13.73
CA VAL A 141 -2.59 -11.05 12.84
C VAL A 141 -3.81 -11.33 12.00
N TYR A 142 -3.61 -11.38 10.68
CA TYR A 142 -4.65 -11.76 9.74
C TYR A 142 -4.74 -13.28 9.61
N ARG A 143 -5.96 -13.82 9.72
CA ARG A 143 -6.28 -15.25 9.57
C ARG A 143 -7.18 -15.47 8.34
N ALA A 144 -6.68 -16.29 7.42
CA ALA A 144 -7.41 -16.69 6.21
C ALA A 144 -8.55 -17.70 6.49
N GLU A 145 -8.51 -18.39 7.62
CA GLU A 145 -9.47 -19.44 8.00
C GLU A 145 -10.32 -19.01 9.21
N GLY A 146 -11.57 -19.46 9.26
CA GLY A 146 -12.47 -19.18 10.37
C GLY A 146 -13.25 -17.86 10.23
N THR A 147 -13.94 -17.48 11.30
CA THR A 147 -14.90 -16.35 11.32
C THR A 147 -14.29 -15.02 11.76
N THR A 148 -13.09 -15.04 12.36
CA THR A 148 -12.37 -13.86 12.86
C THR A 148 -11.15 -13.60 11.98
N GLN A 149 -11.15 -12.49 11.24
CA GLN A 149 -10.08 -12.17 10.27
C GLN A 149 -8.87 -11.58 10.98
N TRP A 150 -9.09 -10.59 11.82
CA TRP A 150 -8.03 -9.92 12.57
C TRP A 150 -8.16 -10.25 14.05
N TYR A 151 -7.06 -10.65 14.66
CA TYR A 151 -6.98 -10.87 16.09
C TYR A 151 -5.65 -10.33 16.63
N THR A 152 -5.65 -9.98 17.91
CA THR A 152 -4.44 -9.49 18.57
C THR A 152 -3.63 -10.67 19.10
N ALA A 153 -2.32 -10.58 18.95
CA ALA A 153 -1.39 -11.59 19.44
C ALA A 153 -0.11 -10.92 19.96
N VAL A 154 0.65 -11.64 20.78
CA VAL A 154 1.99 -11.22 21.21
C VAL A 154 3.03 -12.06 20.46
N ILE A 155 4.03 -11.41 19.88
CA ILE A 155 5.17 -12.09 19.27
C ILE A 155 6.04 -12.67 20.40
N ILE A 156 6.22 -13.99 20.42
CA ILE A 156 7.00 -14.70 21.45
C ILE A 156 8.33 -15.23 20.93
N GLY A 157 8.55 -15.21 19.62
CA GLY A 157 9.80 -15.68 19.04
C GLY A 157 9.97 -15.29 17.58
N TYR A 158 11.22 -15.23 17.16
CA TYR A 158 11.63 -15.05 15.77
C TYR A 158 12.71 -16.08 15.43
N ASN A 159 12.52 -16.79 14.32
CA ASN A 159 13.50 -17.76 13.82
C ASN A 159 14.33 -17.12 12.70
N GLU A 160 15.59 -16.79 12.98
CA GLU A 160 16.52 -16.20 11.99
C GLU A 160 16.71 -17.05 10.73
N ALA A 161 16.62 -18.39 10.84
CA ALA A 161 16.87 -19.30 9.73
C ALA A 161 15.69 -19.38 8.76
N THR A 162 14.46 -19.43 9.27
CA THR A 162 13.25 -19.52 8.44
C THR A 162 12.58 -18.17 8.18
N ARG A 163 12.94 -17.16 8.99
CA ARG A 163 12.31 -15.84 9.08
C ARG A 163 10.87 -15.87 9.60
N ASP A 164 10.50 -16.93 10.33
CA ASP A 164 9.17 -17.06 10.90
C ASP A 164 9.04 -16.29 12.23
N LEU A 165 7.89 -15.63 12.42
CA LEU A 165 7.47 -15.06 13.70
C LEU A 165 6.49 -16.02 14.37
N THR A 166 6.76 -16.37 15.62
CA THR A 166 5.84 -17.15 16.46
C THR A 166 5.03 -16.20 17.33
N VAL A 167 3.71 -16.37 17.31
CA VAL A 167 2.77 -15.52 18.06
C VAL A 167 1.91 -16.36 19.01
N THR A 168 1.48 -15.77 20.10
CA THR A 168 0.47 -16.35 21.01
C THR A 168 -0.74 -15.43 21.10
N ASP A 169 -1.93 -16.02 21.10
CA ASP A 169 -3.19 -15.28 21.32
C ASP A 169 -3.14 -14.59 22.69
N ASP A 170 -3.51 -13.32 22.73
CA ASP A 170 -3.45 -12.50 23.93
C ASP A 170 -4.71 -12.60 24.82
N THR A 171 -5.70 -13.39 24.37
CA THR A 171 -6.93 -13.72 25.12
C THR A 171 -6.82 -15.01 25.93
N VAL A 172 -5.73 -15.78 25.76
CA VAL A 172 -5.42 -16.97 26.55
C VAL A 172 -4.51 -16.55 27.72
N LEU A 173 -5.11 -15.97 28.76
CA LEU A 173 -4.51 -15.81 30.09
C LEU A 173 -5.28 -16.68 31.10
#